data_AF-A0A956RI12-F1
#
_entry.id   AF-A0A956RI12-F1
#
_cell.length_a   1.000
_cell.length_b   1.000
_cell.length_c   1.000
_cell.angle_alpha   90.00
_cell.angle_beta   90.00
_cell.angle_gamma   90.00
#
_symmetry.space_group_name_H-M   'P 1'
#
loop_
_entity.id
_entity.type
_entity.pdbx_description
1 polymer ?
#
loop_
_entity_poly.entity_id
_entity_poly.type
_entity_poly.pdbx_seq_one_letter_code
_entity_poly.pdbx_strand_id
1 'polypeptide(L)'
;MSPGDAGADAPRGPLPTLRVVYVYAVWIALLGVVVMPGVRNQPDHRYDSFPWSSYPMFAHTRKDTSTVVHHAVGRTAAGERVRIPPRLVANDEVLQAAATIQGAIRRGGRTSRALCRAIARNTAAHSAAAFAAIENIEIVSDRYDSIEYFAGDTTPIKTRVHARCPVTRAEAR
;
A
#
# COMPACT_ATOMS: atom_id res chain seq x y z
N MET A 1 79.93 30.55 31.23
CA MET A 1 78.80 31.08 32.02
C MET A 1 78.16 32.21 31.22
N SER A 2 76.93 32.19 30.73
CA SER A 2 75.76 31.32 30.92
C SER A 2 74.85 31.49 29.68
N PRO A 3 74.16 30.44 29.21
CA PRO A 3 73.05 30.57 28.27
C PRO A 3 71.80 31.06 29.02
N GLY A 4 70.96 31.86 28.37
CA GLY A 4 69.74 32.44 28.94
C GLY A 4 68.56 32.24 28.00
N ASP A 5 68.00 31.04 28.09
CA ASP A 5 66.67 30.54 27.78
C ASP A 5 65.68 31.37 26.93
N ALA A 6 65.26 30.73 25.83
CA ALA A 6 63.96 30.90 25.22
C ALA A 6 62.86 30.35 26.16
N GLY A 7 61.90 31.18 26.53
CA GLY A 7 60.68 30.79 27.22
C GLY A 7 59.47 31.37 26.51
N ALA A 8 58.92 30.62 25.55
CA ALA A 8 57.66 30.94 24.91
C ALA A 8 56.54 30.87 25.95
N ASP A 9 56.08 32.04 26.40
CA ASP A 9 54.94 32.16 27.31
C ASP A 9 53.65 31.95 26.50
N ALA A 10 53.23 30.69 26.39
CA ALA A 10 51.94 30.34 25.81
C ALA A 10 50.85 30.57 26.88
N PRO A 11 49.89 31.49 26.67
CA PRO A 11 48.83 31.71 27.64
C PRO A 11 47.95 30.46 27.73
N ARG A 12 48.03 29.74 28.85
CA ARG A 12 47.07 28.69 29.21
C ARG A 12 45.76 29.37 29.59
N GLY A 13 44.85 29.48 28.63
CA GLY A 13 43.48 29.94 28.89
C GLY A 13 42.80 29.07 29.96
N PRO A 14 41.83 29.62 30.71
CA PRO A 14 41.16 28.90 31.78
C PRO A 14 40.45 27.65 31.25
N LEU A 15 40.55 26.54 31.98
CA LEU A 15 39.85 25.30 31.65
C LEU A 15 38.34 25.58 31.50
N PRO A 16 37.68 25.05 30.45
CA PRO A 16 36.27 25.30 30.22
C PRO A 16 35.47 24.80 31.42
N THR A 17 34.56 25.64 31.93
CA THR A 17 33.67 25.26 33.02
C THR A 17 32.77 24.08 32.58
N LEU A 18 32.34 23.25 33.54
CA LEU A 18 31.52 22.05 33.28
C LEU A 18 30.25 22.35 32.46
N ARG A 19 29.72 23.57 32.59
CA ARG A 19 28.59 24.09 31.81
C ARG A 19 28.93 24.28 30.33
N VAL A 20 30.13 24.75 30.02
CA VAL A 20 30.60 24.93 28.63
C VAL A 20 30.76 23.59 27.94
N VAL A 21 31.35 22.60 28.63
CA VAL A 21 31.48 21.23 28.11
C VAL A 21 30.11 20.61 27.84
N TYR A 22 29.15 20.79 28.74
CA TYR A 22 27.78 20.30 28.57
C TYR A 22 27.08 20.92 27.36
N VAL A 23 27.18 22.24 27.17
CA VAL A 23 26.59 22.95 26.02
C VAL A 23 27.16 22.41 24.71
N TYR A 24 28.47 22.22 24.61
CA TYR A 24 29.08 21.66 23.40
C TYR A 24 28.65 20.21 23.15
N ALA A 25 28.54 19.38 24.19
CA ALA A 25 28.07 18.00 24.04
C ALA A 25 26.64 17.92 23.50
N VAL A 26 25.73 18.78 23.99
CA VAL A 26 24.34 18.84 23.50
C VAL A 26 24.30 19.30 22.04
N TRP A 27 25.10 20.30 21.67
CA TRP A 27 25.18 20.77 20.27
C TRP A 27 25.72 19.71 19.32
N ILE A 28 26.77 18.98 19.73
CA ILE A 28 27.32 17.87 18.94
C ILE A 28 26.29 16.76 18.78
N ALA A 29 25.55 16.43 19.84
CA ALA A 29 24.49 15.43 19.77
C ALA A 29 23.36 15.85 18.82
N LEU A 30 22.92 17.11 18.87
CA LEU A 30 21.90 17.66 17.96
C LEU A 30 22.38 17.65 16.50
N LEU A 31 23.62 18.09 16.25
CA LEU A 31 24.24 17.97 14.92
C LEU A 31 24.31 16.52 14.45
N GLY A 32 24.64 15.60 15.35
CA GLY A 32 24.63 14.18 15.09
C GLY A 32 23.26 13.68 14.62
N VAL A 33 22.18 14.07 15.31
CA VAL A 33 20.80 13.73 14.94
C VAL A 33 20.40 14.32 13.59
N VAL A 34 20.82 15.54 13.27
CA VAL A 34 20.53 16.20 11.98
C VAL A 34 21.26 15.52 10.82
N VAL A 35 22.50 15.09 11.01
CA VAL A 35 23.33 14.45 9.97
C VAL A 35 23.04 12.95 9.84
N MET A 36 22.52 12.32 10.90
CA MET A 36 22.21 10.89 10.97
C MET A 36 21.47 10.30 9.76
N PRO A 37 20.45 10.95 9.15
CA PRO A 37 19.76 10.41 7.98
C PRO A 37 20.69 10.27 6.77
N GLY A 38 21.60 11.21 6.54
CA GLY A 38 22.52 11.19 5.40
C GLY A 38 23.56 10.06 5.47
N VAL A 39 23.91 9.62 6.68
CA VAL A 39 24.85 8.51 6.91
C VAL A 39 24.16 7.15 6.97
N ARG A 40 22.92 7.09 7.47
CA ARG A 40 22.14 5.84 7.56
C ARG A 40 21.43 5.48 6.26
N ASN A 41 20.97 6.48 5.51
CA ASN A 41 20.29 6.30 4.24
C ASN A 41 21.25 6.58 3.08
N GLN A 42 22.45 5.99 3.12
CA GLN A 42 23.38 6.10 2.01
C GLN A 42 22.65 5.64 0.74
N PRO A 43 22.55 6.49 -0.30
CA PRO A 43 21.87 6.14 -1.52
C PRO A 43 22.66 5.01 -2.18
N ASP A 44 22.09 3.81 -2.16
CA ASP A 44 22.56 2.74 -3.01
C ASP A 44 22.36 3.24 -4.45
N HIS A 45 23.46 3.57 -5.14
CA HIS A 45 23.51 4.22 -6.47
C HIS A 45 22.72 3.47 -7.57
N ARG A 46 22.13 2.32 -7.24
CA ARG A 46 21.27 1.49 -8.09
C ARG A 46 19.81 1.97 -8.11
N TYR A 47 19.42 2.88 -7.22
CA TYR A 47 18.06 3.37 -7.10
C TYR A 47 18.02 4.87 -7.38
N ASP A 48 17.27 5.28 -8.40
CA ASP A 48 17.03 6.68 -8.78
C ASP A 48 16.35 7.43 -7.62
N SER A 49 17.19 7.95 -6.73
CA SER A 49 16.81 8.68 -5.53
C SER A 49 17.51 10.02 -5.60
N PHE A 50 16.76 11.12 -5.50
CA PHE A 50 17.36 12.47 -5.49
C PHE A 50 18.46 12.53 -4.42
N PRO A 51 19.60 13.20 -4.68
CA PRO A 51 20.84 13.07 -3.90
C PRO A 51 20.71 13.35 -2.39
N TRP A 52 19.65 14.04 -1.95
CA TRP A 52 19.34 14.28 -0.54
C TRP A 52 17.90 13.91 -0.10
N SER A 53 17.08 13.34 -0.98
CA SER A 53 15.74 12.87 -0.58
C SER A 53 15.86 11.45 -0.03
N SER A 54 15.74 11.31 1.29
CA SER A 54 15.55 10.01 1.94
C SER A 54 14.19 9.37 1.64
N TYR A 55 13.39 9.97 0.76
CA TYR A 55 12.12 9.44 0.26
C TYR A 55 12.34 8.85 -1.14
N PRO A 56 12.57 7.54 -1.27
CA PRO A 56 12.56 6.90 -2.58
C PRO A 56 11.14 6.97 -3.14
N MET A 57 10.92 7.85 -4.12
CA MET A 57 9.72 7.79 -4.95
C MET A 57 9.94 6.70 -5.99
N PHE A 58 9.36 5.52 -5.74
CA PHE A 58 9.29 4.38 -6.68
C PHE A 58 10.56 3.56 -6.89
N ALA A 59 11.73 4.00 -6.44
CA ALA A 59 12.98 3.29 -6.72
C ALA A 59 13.22 2.06 -5.81
N HIS A 60 12.61 1.96 -4.63
CA HIS A 60 12.85 0.79 -3.77
C HIS A 60 12.09 -0.43 -4.29
N THR A 61 12.83 -1.47 -4.70
CA THR A 61 12.26 -2.77 -5.08
C THR A 61 11.40 -3.30 -3.94
N ARG A 62 10.09 -3.38 -4.17
CA ARG A 62 9.21 -4.09 -3.24
C ARG A 62 9.64 -5.56 -3.28
N LYS A 63 10.07 -6.11 -2.13
CA LYS A 63 10.46 -7.52 -2.00
C LYS A 63 9.31 -8.49 -2.34
N ASP A 64 8.08 -8.00 -2.39
CA ASP A 64 6.88 -8.75 -2.69
C ASP A 64 6.21 -8.17 -3.95
N THR A 65 6.22 -8.95 -5.04
CA THR A 65 5.50 -8.66 -6.28
C THR A 65 4.02 -8.99 -6.15
N SER A 66 3.60 -9.66 -5.07
CA SER A 66 2.22 -10.11 -4.90
C SER A 66 1.32 -9.00 -4.37
N THR A 67 0.19 -8.80 -5.04
CA THR A 67 -0.83 -7.80 -4.66
C THR A 67 -2.17 -8.49 -4.46
N VAL A 68 -2.86 -8.17 -3.36
CA VAL A 68 -4.22 -8.66 -3.09
C VAL A 68 -5.25 -7.61 -3.48
N VAL A 69 -6.20 -7.99 -4.34
CA VAL A 69 -7.29 -7.13 -4.80
C VAL A 69 -8.63 -7.68 -4.33
N HIS A 70 -9.39 -6.86 -3.62
CA HIS A 70 -10.75 -7.15 -3.18
C HIS A 70 -11.75 -6.67 -4.24
N HIS A 71 -12.54 -7.56 -4.80
CA HIS A 71 -13.51 -7.20 -5.82
C HIS A 71 -14.71 -8.16 -5.87
N ALA A 72 -15.72 -7.80 -6.65
CA ALA A 72 -16.89 -8.64 -6.91
C ALA A 72 -16.80 -9.23 -8.32
N VAL A 73 -17.13 -10.51 -8.45
CA VAL A 73 -17.17 -11.22 -9.73
C VAL A 73 -18.53 -11.88 -9.92
N GLY A 74 -19.04 -11.84 -11.14
CA GLY A 74 -20.15 -12.67 -11.57
C GLY A 74 -19.64 -14.02 -12.06
N ARG A 75 -20.42 -15.07 -11.85
CA ARG A 75 -20.24 -16.38 -12.47
C ARG A 75 -21.42 -16.73 -13.35
N THR A 76 -21.14 -17.18 -14.56
CA THR A 76 -22.14 -17.75 -15.47
C THR A 76 -22.41 -19.22 -15.13
N ALA A 77 -23.44 -19.80 -15.77
CA ALA A 77 -23.73 -21.24 -15.70
C ALA A 77 -22.53 -22.11 -16.11
N ALA A 78 -21.76 -21.64 -17.11
CA ALA A 78 -20.54 -22.29 -17.59
C ALA A 78 -19.34 -22.13 -16.63
N GLY A 79 -19.51 -21.40 -15.51
CA GLY A 79 -18.46 -21.14 -14.53
C GLY A 79 -17.52 -19.97 -14.89
N GLU A 80 -17.77 -19.29 -16.03
CA GLU A 80 -16.97 -18.16 -16.50
C GLU A 80 -17.06 -16.98 -15.55
N ARG A 81 -15.93 -16.28 -15.33
CA ARG A 81 -15.86 -15.09 -14.48
C ARG A 81 -16.18 -13.84 -15.32
N VAL A 82 -17.21 -13.12 -14.90
CA VAL A 82 -17.58 -11.81 -15.48
C VAL A 82 -17.24 -10.70 -14.48
N ARG A 83 -16.55 -9.67 -14.95
CA ARG A 83 -16.20 -8.51 -14.10
C ARG A 83 -17.44 -7.68 -13.77
N ILE A 84 -17.66 -7.42 -12.48
CA ILE A 84 -18.74 -6.53 -12.03
C ILE A 84 -18.25 -5.08 -12.03
N PRO A 85 -18.90 -4.15 -12.75
CA PRO A 85 -18.53 -2.74 -12.73
C PRO A 85 -18.83 -2.10 -11.36
N PRO A 86 -18.09 -1.04 -10.98
CA PRO A 86 -18.22 -0.40 -9.66
C PRO A 86 -19.63 0.16 -9.42
N ARG A 87 -20.33 0.60 -10.48
CA ARG A 87 -21.73 1.08 -10.40
C ARG A 87 -22.70 0.07 -9.79
N LEU A 88 -22.47 -1.23 -9.97
CA LEU A 88 -23.33 -2.28 -9.41
C LEU A 88 -22.97 -2.60 -7.95
N VAL A 89 -21.80 -2.13 -7.49
CA VAL A 89 -21.30 -2.30 -6.12
C VAL A 89 -21.69 -1.13 -5.24
N ALA A 90 -21.38 0.09 -5.68
CA ALA A 90 -21.63 1.32 -4.93
C ALA A 90 -22.04 2.45 -5.88
N ASN A 91 -21.11 2.93 -6.71
CA ASN A 91 -21.27 4.02 -7.66
C ASN A 91 -20.17 3.93 -8.75
N ASP A 92 -20.10 4.91 -9.65
CA ASP A 92 -19.10 4.90 -10.73
C ASP A 92 -17.65 5.13 -10.24
N GLU A 93 -17.44 5.46 -8.96
CA GLU A 93 -16.11 5.67 -8.37
C GLU A 93 -15.45 4.35 -7.96
N VAL A 94 -14.41 3.96 -8.71
CA VAL A 94 -13.68 2.68 -8.53
C VAL A 94 -13.13 2.54 -7.10
N LEU A 95 -12.56 3.60 -6.54
CA LEU A 95 -11.96 3.57 -5.19
C LEU A 95 -13.02 3.43 -4.10
N GLN A 96 -14.19 4.05 -4.27
CA GLN A 96 -15.28 3.94 -3.31
C GLN A 96 -15.93 2.56 -3.34
N ALA A 97 -16.10 1.98 -4.53
CA ALA A 97 -16.54 0.59 -4.68
C ALA A 97 -15.55 -0.38 -4.01
N ALA A 98 -14.24 -0.20 -4.22
CA ALA A 98 -13.21 -1.02 -3.59
C ALA A 98 -13.23 -0.87 -2.05
N ALA A 99 -13.32 0.35 -1.53
CA ALA A 99 -13.43 0.62 -0.10
C ALA A 99 -14.69 -0.01 0.52
N THR A 100 -15.81 0.00 -0.21
CA THR A 100 -17.07 -0.63 0.20
C THR A 100 -16.90 -2.14 0.38
N ILE A 101 -16.28 -2.80 -0.60
CA ILE A 101 -16.01 -4.25 -0.56
C ILE A 101 -15.04 -4.58 0.57
N GLN A 102 -13.92 -3.85 0.67
CA GLN A 102 -12.93 -4.07 1.72
C GLN A 102 -13.54 -3.87 3.11
N GLY A 103 -14.36 -2.84 3.29
CA GLY A 103 -15.08 -2.58 4.53
C GLY A 103 -16.05 -3.72 4.88
N ALA A 104 -16.78 -4.26 3.89
CA ALA A 104 -17.66 -5.40 4.11
C ALA A 104 -16.91 -6.66 4.54
N ILE A 105 -15.77 -6.96 3.90
CA ILE A 105 -14.90 -8.08 4.25
C ILE A 105 -14.35 -7.93 5.68
N ARG A 106 -13.84 -6.74 6.04
CA ARG A 106 -13.29 -6.46 7.38
C ARG A 106 -14.33 -6.58 8.49
N ARG A 107 -15.58 -6.18 8.21
CA ARG A 107 -16.72 -6.32 9.15
C ARG A 107 -17.29 -7.75 9.23
N GLY A 108 -16.72 -8.69 8.47
CA GLY A 108 -17.01 -10.12 8.58
C GLY A 108 -18.14 -10.63 7.68
N GLY A 109 -18.34 -11.96 7.72
CA GLY A 109 -19.13 -12.68 6.73
C GLY A 109 -20.62 -12.30 6.66
N ARG A 110 -21.22 -11.76 7.72
CA ARG A 110 -22.61 -11.26 7.68
C ARG A 110 -22.72 -10.04 6.77
N THR A 111 -21.79 -9.11 6.91
CA THR A 111 -21.72 -7.87 6.12
C THR A 111 -21.36 -8.17 4.67
N SER A 112 -20.37 -9.05 4.43
CA SER A 112 -20.04 -9.52 3.07
C SER A 112 -21.25 -10.15 2.38
N ARG A 113 -22.01 -11.01 3.07
CA ARG A 113 -23.24 -11.60 2.50
C ARG A 113 -24.33 -10.58 2.25
N ALA A 114 -24.43 -9.52 3.05
CA ALA A 114 -25.40 -8.44 2.82
C ALA A 114 -25.04 -7.62 1.56
N LEU A 115 -23.76 -7.25 1.42
CA LEU A 115 -23.26 -6.55 0.23
C LEU A 115 -23.41 -7.42 -1.03
N CYS A 116 -23.04 -8.70 -0.95
CA CYS A 116 -23.15 -9.66 -2.04
C CYS A 116 -24.61 -9.80 -2.54
N ARG A 117 -25.59 -9.85 -1.63
CA ARG A 117 -27.02 -9.84 -1.99
C ARG A 117 -27.46 -8.51 -2.62
N ALA A 118 -26.93 -7.38 -2.18
CA ALA A 118 -27.23 -6.08 -2.78
C ALA A 118 -26.71 -6.01 -4.23
N ILE A 119 -25.47 -6.44 -4.47
CA ILE A 119 -24.88 -6.52 -5.81
C ILE A 119 -25.70 -7.46 -6.71
N ALA A 120 -26.10 -8.63 -6.18
CA ALA A 120 -26.92 -9.57 -6.93
C ALA A 120 -28.26 -8.96 -7.37
N ARG A 121 -28.94 -8.21 -6.49
CA ARG A 121 -30.16 -7.47 -6.85
C ARG A 121 -29.92 -6.39 -7.90
N ASN A 122 -28.86 -5.60 -7.76
CA ASN A 122 -28.51 -4.57 -8.73
C ASN A 122 -28.21 -5.20 -10.11
N THR A 123 -27.53 -6.35 -10.12
CA THR A 123 -27.20 -7.09 -11.33
C THR A 123 -28.44 -7.73 -11.98
N ALA A 124 -29.41 -8.18 -11.18
CA ALA A 124 -30.69 -8.70 -11.67
C ALA A 124 -31.55 -7.60 -12.30
N ALA A 125 -31.54 -6.38 -11.73
CA ALA A 125 -32.30 -5.23 -12.22
C ALA A 125 -31.66 -4.56 -13.46
N HIS A 126 -30.41 -4.89 -13.80
CA HIS A 126 -29.71 -4.30 -14.93
C HIS A 126 -30.02 -5.07 -16.22
N SER A 127 -30.46 -4.37 -17.26
CA SER A 127 -30.89 -4.95 -18.55
C SER A 127 -29.74 -5.20 -19.54
N ALA A 128 -28.50 -4.89 -19.17
CA ALA A 128 -27.36 -5.09 -20.07
C ALA A 128 -27.14 -6.59 -20.34
N ALA A 129 -27.12 -6.96 -21.63
CA ALA A 129 -26.97 -8.34 -22.08
C ALA A 129 -25.73 -9.05 -21.47
N ALA A 130 -24.64 -8.31 -21.27
CA ALA A 130 -23.41 -8.81 -20.66
C ALA A 130 -23.58 -9.38 -19.23
N PHE A 131 -24.62 -8.96 -18.51
CA PHE A 131 -24.89 -9.44 -17.15
C PHE A 131 -26.00 -10.48 -17.08
N ALA A 132 -26.77 -10.67 -18.16
CA ALA A 132 -27.91 -11.58 -18.20
C ALA A 132 -27.51 -13.04 -17.92
N ALA A 133 -26.33 -13.45 -18.37
CA ALA A 133 -25.80 -14.80 -18.16
C ALA A 133 -25.24 -15.05 -16.75
N ILE A 134 -25.14 -14.02 -15.89
CA ILE A 134 -24.61 -14.16 -14.52
C ILE A 134 -25.66 -14.81 -13.61
N GLU A 135 -25.32 -15.94 -13.01
CA GLU A 135 -26.17 -16.67 -12.06
C GLU A 135 -25.77 -16.46 -10.61
N ASN A 136 -24.48 -16.21 -10.36
CA ASN A 136 -23.96 -16.07 -9.00
C ASN A 136 -23.01 -14.87 -8.91
N ILE A 137 -23.11 -14.10 -7.83
CA ILE A 137 -22.13 -13.07 -7.45
C ILE A 137 -21.24 -13.62 -6.34
N GLU A 138 -19.94 -13.38 -6.46
CA GLU A 138 -18.95 -13.68 -5.43
C GLU A 138 -18.22 -12.41 -5.01
N ILE A 139 -18.00 -12.26 -3.71
CA ILE A 139 -17.04 -11.29 -3.17
C ILE A 139 -15.75 -12.04 -2.91
N VAL A 140 -14.68 -11.62 -3.57
CA VAL A 140 -13.40 -12.35 -3.56
C VAL A 140 -12.23 -11.46 -3.15
N SER A 141 -11.20 -12.11 -2.61
CA SER A 141 -9.84 -11.60 -2.53
C SER A 141 -8.98 -12.42 -3.46
N ASP A 142 -8.52 -11.79 -4.53
CA ASP A 142 -7.61 -12.42 -5.48
C ASP A 142 -6.20 -11.88 -5.25
N ARG A 143 -5.23 -12.79 -5.17
CA ARG A 143 -3.82 -12.47 -5.13
C ARG A 143 -3.25 -12.61 -6.54
N TYR A 144 -2.61 -11.57 -7.03
CA TYR A 144 -1.94 -11.53 -8.34
C TYR A 144 -0.44 -11.36 -8.16
N ASP A 145 0.34 -11.86 -9.11
CA ASP A 145 1.71 -11.36 -9.31
C ASP A 145 1.60 -10.08 -10.12
N SER A 146 2.10 -8.97 -9.59
CA SER A 146 1.96 -7.67 -10.24
C SER A 146 2.78 -7.60 -11.53
N ILE A 147 3.92 -8.29 -11.61
CA ILE A 147 4.77 -8.31 -12.81
C ILE A 147 4.04 -9.08 -13.92
N GLU A 148 3.60 -10.31 -13.64
CA GLU A 148 2.88 -11.14 -14.62
C GLU A 148 1.55 -10.50 -15.05
N TYR A 149 0.83 -9.88 -14.10
CA TYR A 149 -0.41 -9.16 -14.39
C TYR A 149 -0.22 -8.05 -15.43
N PHE A 150 0.84 -7.26 -15.31
CA PHE A 150 1.15 -6.22 -16.30
C PHE A 150 1.82 -6.76 -17.56
N ALA A 151 2.41 -7.97 -17.52
CA ALA A 151 2.87 -8.70 -18.70
C ALA A 151 1.73 -9.37 -19.49
N GLY A 152 0.52 -9.43 -18.93
CA GLY A 152 -0.70 -9.88 -19.61
C GLY A 152 -1.36 -11.11 -18.97
N ASP A 153 -0.70 -11.80 -18.04
CA ASP A 153 -1.32 -12.90 -17.30
C ASP A 153 -2.15 -12.36 -16.14
N THR A 154 -3.46 -12.23 -16.38
CA THR A 154 -4.41 -11.74 -15.39
C THR A 154 -5.00 -12.84 -14.51
N THR A 155 -4.35 -14.01 -14.44
CA THR A 155 -4.79 -15.13 -13.62
C THR A 155 -4.38 -14.92 -12.16
N PRO A 156 -5.30 -15.07 -11.20
CA PRO A 156 -4.95 -14.96 -9.79
C PRO A 156 -4.17 -16.19 -9.30
N ILE A 157 -3.06 -15.96 -8.61
CA ILE A 157 -2.28 -16.97 -7.87
C ILE A 157 -3.16 -17.68 -6.84
N LYS A 158 -4.01 -16.90 -6.15
CA LYS A 158 -4.89 -17.43 -5.10
C LYS A 158 -6.18 -16.63 -5.02
N THR A 159 -7.30 -17.32 -5.08
CA THR A 159 -8.63 -16.75 -4.83
C THR A 159 -9.14 -17.17 -3.46
N ARG A 160 -9.64 -16.22 -2.67
CA ARG A 160 -10.43 -16.48 -1.46
C ARG A 160 -11.82 -15.89 -1.61
N VAL A 161 -12.85 -16.73 -1.53
CA VAL A 161 -14.25 -16.31 -1.57
C VAL A 161 -14.73 -15.97 -0.17
N HIS A 162 -15.32 -14.79 0.01
CA HIS A 162 -15.87 -14.32 1.29
C HIS A 162 -17.39 -14.46 1.38
N ALA A 163 -18.07 -14.40 0.23
CA ALA A 163 -19.51 -14.61 0.11
C ALA A 163 -19.84 -15.03 -1.33
N ARG A 164 -20.85 -15.89 -1.49
CA ARG A 164 -21.48 -16.25 -2.76
C ARG A 164 -22.99 -16.05 -2.63
N CYS A 165 -23.63 -15.42 -3.62
CA CYS A 165 -25.06 -15.15 -3.62
C CYS A 165 -25.65 -15.39 -5.01
N PRO A 166 -26.78 -16.09 -5.13
CA PRO A 166 -27.44 -16.28 -6.41
C PRO A 166 -28.08 -14.96 -6.91
N VAL A 167 -28.15 -14.82 -8.23
CA VAL A 167 -28.85 -13.75 -8.93
C VAL A 167 -30.22 -14.28 -9.36
N THR A 168 -31.25 -13.92 -8.60
CA THR A 168 -32.63 -14.29 -8.93
C THR A 168 -33.24 -13.23 -9.85
N ARG A 169 -33.44 -13.57 -11.12
CA ARG A 169 -34.24 -12.75 -12.05
C ARG A 169 -35.67 -13.28 -12.02
N ALA A 170 -36.64 -12.39 -11.82
CA ALA A 170 -38.02 -12.76 -12.08
C ALA A 170 -38.13 -13.02 -13.59
N GLU A 171 -38.54 -14.23 -13.97
CA GLU A 171 -38.84 -14.53 -15.38
C GLU A 171 -39.90 -13.54 -15.86
N ALA A 172 -39.56 -12.76 -16.88
CA ALA A 172 -40.54 -11.96 -17.59
C ALA A 172 -41.50 -12.94 -18.27
N ARG A 173 -42.73 -12.98 -17.77
CA ARG A 173 -43.83 -13.77 -18.31
C ARG A 173 -44.39 -13.13 -19.57
#